data_AF-A0A6H2NJN4-F1
#
_entry.id   AF-A0A6H2NJN4-F1
#
_cell.length_a   1.000
_cell.length_b   1.000
_cell.length_c   1.000
_cell.angle_alpha   90.00
_cell.angle_beta   90.00
_cell.angle_gamma   90.00
#
_symmetry.space_group_name_H-M   'P 1'
#
loop_
_entity.id
_entity.type
_entity.pdbx_description
1 polymer ?
#
loop_
_entity_poly.entity_id
_entity_poly.type
_entity_poly.pdbx_seq_one_letter_code
_entity_poly.pdbx_strand_id
1 'polypeptide(L)'
;MQPSQTISLRTIVVWGALQLSALWDLVTTGLGILLILDRLNLVAISLALIGTLIVVAFNFSTQAIWSRRQRFTVASLPLLGVRLVWLIALLVDLWTSLTCNAWFIGESASDSLALRDLLASLSPGQLIIVVFVTLMTGISPMLMGYLHNRDIDSILH
;
A
#
# COMPACT_ATOMS: atom_id res chain seq x y z
N MET A 1 39.55 -0.86 8.93
CA MET A 1 38.87 0.01 7.96
C MET A 1 37.78 -0.83 7.32
N GLN A 2 36.50 -0.60 7.67
CA GLN A 2 35.39 -1.26 6.98
C GLN A 2 35.36 -0.76 5.54
N PRO A 3 35.24 -1.63 4.53
CA PRO A 3 35.11 -1.18 3.16
C PRO A 3 33.83 -0.34 3.07
N SER A 4 33.96 0.90 2.62
CA SER A 4 32.83 1.76 2.30
C SER A 4 32.00 1.02 1.26
N GLN A 5 30.85 0.48 1.65
CA GLN A 5 29.88 -0.09 0.72
C GLN A 5 29.47 1.04 -0.23
N THR A 6 30.00 1.01 -1.45
CA THR A 6 29.57 1.92 -2.51
C THR A 6 28.14 1.55 -2.85
N ILE A 7 27.18 2.30 -2.31
CA ILE A 7 25.76 2.13 -2.62
C ILE A 7 25.62 2.28 -4.14
N SER A 8 25.16 1.23 -4.81
CA SER A 8 25.00 1.25 -6.26
C SER A 8 23.94 2.27 -6.66
N LEU A 9 24.15 2.98 -7.78
CA LEU A 9 23.18 3.95 -8.31
C LEU A 9 21.80 3.30 -8.58
N ARG A 10 21.80 1.99 -8.88
CA ARG A 10 20.60 1.17 -9.02
C ARG A 10 19.83 1.06 -7.71
N THR A 11 20.52 0.76 -6.61
CA THR A 11 19.94 0.68 -5.27
C THR A 11 19.31 2.01 -4.86
N ILE A 12 19.94 3.14 -5.15
CA ILE A 12 19.38 4.48 -4.88
C ILE A 12 18.07 4.71 -5.67
N VAL A 13 18.08 4.42 -6.97
CA VAL A 13 16.90 4.62 -7.84
C VAL A 13 15.74 3.72 -7.40
N VAL A 14 16.00 2.45 -7.10
CA VAL A 14 14.96 1.50 -6.65
C VAL A 14 14.38 1.91 -5.31
N TRP A 15 15.22 2.27 -4.33
CA TRP A 15 14.74 2.74 -3.03
C TRP A 15 13.96 4.05 -3.15
N GLY A 16 14.43 4.99 -3.97
CA GLY A 16 13.72 6.24 -4.21
C GLY A 16 12.34 6.02 -4.84
N ALA A 17 12.25 5.13 -5.84
CA ALA A 17 10.98 4.78 -6.47
C ALA A 17 10.01 4.11 -5.47
N LEU A 18 10.50 3.17 -4.65
CA LEU A 18 9.68 2.49 -3.64
C LEU A 18 9.20 3.45 -2.54
N GLN A 19 10.06 4.38 -2.10
CA GLN A 19 9.70 5.40 -1.11
C GLN A 19 8.64 6.36 -1.64
N LEU A 20 8.83 6.88 -2.85
CA LEU A 20 7.87 7.78 -3.47
C LEU A 20 6.53 7.07 -3.68
N SER A 21 6.57 5.82 -4.14
CA SER A 21 5.36 5.02 -4.33
C SER A 21 4.67 4.67 -3.01
N ALA A 22 5.40 4.37 -1.94
CA ALA A 22 4.82 4.11 -0.62
C ALA A 22 4.25 5.39 0.02
N LEU A 23 4.88 6.54 -0.22
CA LEU A 23 4.35 7.83 0.21
C LEU A 23 3.04 8.15 -0.50
N TRP A 24 2.99 7.91 -1.81
CA TRP A 24 1.78 8.09 -2.60
C TRP A 24 0.66 7.14 -2.14
N ASP A 25 0.98 5.87 -1.91
CA ASP A 25 0.05 4.88 -1.37
C ASP A 25 -0.57 5.32 -0.02
N LEU A 26 0.26 5.85 0.88
CA LEU A 26 -0.20 6.42 2.15
C LEU A 26 -1.19 7.58 1.94
N VAL A 27 -0.90 8.45 0.99
CA VAL A 27 -1.80 9.57 0.64
C VAL A 27 -3.10 9.06 0.03
N THR A 28 -3.05 8.13 -0.93
CA THR A 28 -4.25 7.59 -1.59
C THR A 28 -5.12 6.78 -0.65
N THR A 29 -4.53 6.04 0.30
CA THR A 29 -5.27 5.32 1.33
C THR A 29 -5.94 6.28 2.30
N GLY A 30 -5.25 7.31 2.78
CA GLY A 30 -5.84 8.31 3.66
C GLY A 30 -6.98 9.09 3.01
N LEU A 31 -6.77 9.58 1.78
CA LEU A 31 -7.81 10.25 1.02
C LEU A 31 -8.97 9.30 0.66
N GLY A 32 -8.67 8.05 0.31
CA GLY A 32 -9.67 7.03 0.03
C GLY A 32 -10.57 6.76 1.24
N ILE A 33 -10.02 6.67 2.45
CA ILE A 33 -10.83 6.52 3.67
C ILE A 33 -11.71 7.76 3.88
N LEU A 34 -11.19 8.96 3.67
CA LEU A 34 -11.99 10.19 3.79
C LEU A 34 -13.14 10.23 2.79
N LEU A 35 -12.89 9.84 1.54
CA LEU A 35 -13.93 9.75 0.50
C LEU A 35 -15.00 8.72 0.87
N ILE A 36 -14.61 7.55 1.39
CA ILE A 36 -15.56 6.52 1.82
C ILE A 36 -16.40 6.98 3.01
N LEU A 37 -15.82 7.75 3.93
CA LEU A 37 -16.54 8.28 5.09
C LEU A 37 -17.50 9.41 4.72
N ASP A 38 -17.32 10.04 3.54
CA ASP A 38 -18.16 11.11 2.99
C ASP A 38 -18.44 12.25 4.00
N ARG A 39 -17.49 12.48 4.92
CA ARG A 39 -17.61 13.46 6.00
C ARG A 39 -16.25 14.04 6.36
N LEU A 40 -16.18 15.36 6.48
CA LEU A 40 -14.97 16.11 6.87
C LEU A 40 -15.03 16.60 8.33
N ASN A 41 -15.63 15.81 9.23
CA ASN A 41 -15.61 16.12 10.65
C ASN A 41 -14.33 15.60 11.33
N LEU A 42 -14.00 16.14 12.51
CA LEU A 42 -12.78 15.79 13.24
C LEU A 42 -12.69 14.27 13.52
N VAL A 43 -13.82 13.61 13.76
CA VAL A 43 -13.90 12.17 13.99
C VAL A 43 -13.50 11.39 12.73
N ALA A 44 -14.05 11.73 11.55
CA ALA A 44 -13.71 11.07 10.30
C ALA A 44 -12.24 11.28 9.92
N ILE A 45 -11.71 12.49 10.11
CA ILE A 45 -10.28 12.77 9.88
C ILE A 45 -9.40 11.93 10.81
N SER A 46 -9.77 11.83 12.08
CA SER A 46 -9.03 11.02 13.06
C SER A 46 -9.06 9.54 12.70
N LEU A 47 -10.23 9.03 12.28
CA LEU A 47 -10.38 7.64 11.84
C LEU A 47 -9.59 7.37 10.56
N ALA A 48 -9.59 8.28 9.59
CA ALA A 48 -8.80 8.15 8.38
C ALA A 48 -7.31 8.11 8.67
N LEU A 49 -6.82 8.99 9.54
CA LEU A 49 -5.41 9.04 9.93
C LEU A 49 -4.98 7.75 10.66
N ILE A 50 -5.74 7.33 11.67
CA ILE A 50 -5.44 6.11 12.43
C ILE A 50 -5.55 4.88 11.52
N GLY A 51 -6.60 4.79 10.69
CA GLY A 51 -6.80 3.69 9.75
C GLY A 51 -5.64 3.57 8.76
N THR A 52 -5.21 4.69 8.18
CA THR A 52 -4.04 4.74 7.28
C THR A 52 -2.79 4.24 7.97
N LEU A 53 -2.48 4.74 9.18
CA LEU A 53 -1.29 4.32 9.92
C LEU A 53 -1.29 2.82 10.23
N ILE A 54 -2.45 2.26 10.58
CA ILE A 54 -2.59 0.82 10.84
C ILE A 54 -2.32 0.03 9.56
N VAL A 55 -3.00 0.37 8.46
CA VAL A 55 -2.86 -0.32 7.17
C VAL A 55 -1.40 -0.29 6.69
N VAL A 56 -0.79 0.90 6.70
CA VAL A 56 0.60 1.09 6.31
C VAL A 56 1.55 0.28 7.21
N ALA A 57 1.35 0.27 8.52
CA ALA A 57 2.18 -0.52 9.44
C ALA A 57 2.12 -2.03 9.13
N PHE A 58 0.95 -2.55 8.76
CA PHE A 58 0.81 -3.94 8.32
C PHE A 58 1.53 -4.19 6.99
N ASN A 59 1.40 -3.29 6.01
CA ASN A 59 2.09 -3.42 4.73
C ASN A 59 3.62 -3.42 4.89
N PHE A 60 4.18 -2.54 5.72
CA PHE A 60 5.62 -2.54 6.03
C PHE A 60 6.07 -3.79 6.80
N SER A 61 5.17 -4.39 7.60
CA SER A 61 5.46 -5.60 8.37
C SER A 61 5.46 -6.89 7.54
N THR A 62 5.28 -6.81 6.21
CA THR A 62 5.21 -7.96 5.30
C THR A 62 6.34 -8.97 5.52
N GLN A 63 7.60 -8.51 5.67
CA GLN A 63 8.72 -9.42 5.92
C GLN A 63 8.58 -10.19 7.23
N ALA A 64 8.22 -9.50 8.32
CA ALA A 64 8.09 -10.11 9.64
C ALA A 64 6.97 -11.17 9.67
N ILE A 65 5.90 -10.94 8.92
CA ILE A 65 4.71 -11.80 8.86
C ILE A 65 4.92 -13.03 7.95
N TRP A 66 5.68 -12.87 6.87
CA TRP A 66 5.84 -13.90 5.82
C TRP A 66 7.23 -14.55 5.76
N SER A 67 8.21 -14.14 6.58
CA SER A 67 9.55 -14.74 6.59
C SER A 67 9.52 -16.20 7.06
N ARG A 68 10.03 -17.10 6.20
CA ARG A 68 10.17 -18.55 6.48
C ARG A 68 11.19 -18.89 7.57
N ARG A 69 11.98 -17.93 8.07
CA ARG A 69 13.03 -18.16 9.09
C ARG A 69 12.52 -18.20 10.54
N GLN A 70 11.21 -18.23 10.76
CA GLN A 70 10.67 -18.44 12.12
C GLN A 70 10.82 -19.92 12.52
N ARG A 71 11.92 -20.22 13.23
CA ARG A 71 12.23 -21.51 13.89
C ARG A 71 11.29 -21.80 15.08
N PHE A 72 9.99 -21.51 14.99
CA PHE A 72 9.07 -21.73 16.10
C PHE A 72 8.13 -22.90 15.82
N THR A 73 8.46 -24.00 16.49
CA THR A 73 7.80 -25.30 16.51
C THR A 73 6.48 -25.31 17.28
N VAL A 74 5.94 -24.16 17.69
CA VAL A 74 4.71 -24.08 18.51
C VAL A 74 3.85 -22.87 18.13
N ALA A 75 2.57 -23.17 17.86
CA ALA A 75 1.42 -22.28 17.63
C ALA A 75 1.22 -21.70 16.21
N SER A 76 0.71 -22.53 15.30
CA SER A 76 0.25 -22.19 13.94
C SER A 76 -0.96 -21.24 13.89
N LEU A 77 -1.76 -21.15 14.96
CA LEU A 77 -3.02 -20.39 15.00
C LEU A 77 -2.85 -18.86 15.14
N PRO A 78 -2.04 -18.34 16.09
CA PRO A 78 -1.80 -16.90 16.20
C PRO A 78 -1.13 -16.31 14.96
N LEU A 79 -0.17 -17.02 14.36
CA LEU A 79 0.49 -16.60 13.12
C LEU A 79 -0.49 -16.56 11.94
N LEU A 80 -1.42 -17.53 11.86
CA LEU A 80 -2.49 -17.51 10.87
C LEU A 80 -3.39 -16.28 11.07
N GLY A 81 -3.74 -15.96 12.32
CA GLY A 81 -4.51 -14.76 12.65
C GLY A 81 -3.83 -13.48 12.18
N VAL A 82 -2.52 -13.32 12.44
CA VAL A 82 -1.75 -12.15 11.98
C VAL A 82 -1.73 -12.05 10.46
N ARG A 83 -1.57 -13.17 9.74
CA ARG A 83 -1.62 -13.19 8.27
C ARG A 83 -3.00 -12.82 7.73
N LEU A 84 -4.07 -13.23 8.39
CA LEU A 84 -5.44 -12.84 8.01
C LEU A 84 -5.66 -11.34 8.22
N VAL A 85 -5.24 -10.78 9.36
CA VAL A 85 -5.32 -9.34 9.61
C VAL A 85 -4.51 -8.57 8.57
N TRP A 86 -3.32 -9.06 8.21
CA TRP A 86 -2.51 -8.47 7.14
C TRP A 86 -3.21 -8.51 5.78
N LEU A 87 -3.84 -9.64 5.41
CA LEU A 87 -4.61 -9.73 4.17
C LEU A 87 -5.80 -8.75 4.16
N ILE A 88 -6.49 -8.59 5.29
CA ILE A 88 -7.56 -7.61 5.43
C ILE A 88 -7.01 -6.19 5.27
N ALA A 89 -5.88 -5.88 5.90
CA ALA A 89 -5.23 -4.58 5.77
C ALA A 89 -4.87 -4.28 4.30
N LEU A 90 -4.28 -5.25 3.59
CA LEU A 90 -3.99 -5.13 2.16
C LEU A 90 -5.25 -4.91 1.32
N LEU A 91 -6.33 -5.63 1.59
CA LEU A 91 -7.59 -5.46 0.85
C LEU A 91 -8.21 -4.09 1.10
N VAL A 92 -8.17 -3.60 2.35
CA VAL A 92 -8.63 -2.25 2.70
C VAL A 92 -7.79 -1.21 1.97
N ASP A 93 -6.47 -1.36 1.98
CA ASP A 93 -5.52 -0.47 1.31
C ASP A 93 -5.77 -0.36 -0.19
N LEU A 94 -5.88 -1.50 -0.87
CA LEU A 94 -6.20 -1.56 -2.30
C LEU A 94 -7.57 -0.95 -2.57
N TRP A 95 -8.56 -1.22 -1.71
CA TRP A 95 -9.90 -0.67 -1.88
C TRP A 95 -9.93 0.86 -1.72
N THR A 96 -9.30 1.40 -0.67
CA THR A 96 -9.23 2.84 -0.40
C THR A 96 -8.45 3.56 -1.50
N SER A 97 -7.29 3.02 -1.88
CA SER A 97 -6.47 3.58 -2.96
C SER A 97 -7.16 3.49 -4.32
N LEU A 98 -7.88 2.40 -4.63
CA LEU A 98 -8.69 2.30 -5.85
C LEU A 98 -9.81 3.33 -5.88
N THR A 99 -10.51 3.53 -4.76
CA THR A 99 -11.58 4.53 -4.64
C THR A 99 -11.04 5.94 -4.87
N CYS A 100 -9.90 6.26 -4.25
CA CYS A 100 -9.21 7.53 -4.42
C CYS A 100 -8.75 7.77 -5.86
N ASN A 101 -8.06 6.80 -6.46
CA ASN A 101 -7.57 6.90 -7.83
C ASN A 101 -8.73 7.01 -8.85
N ALA A 102 -9.80 6.24 -8.65
CA ALA A 102 -10.99 6.32 -9.48
C ALA A 102 -11.68 7.69 -9.38
N TRP A 103 -11.75 8.25 -8.17
CA TRP A 103 -12.30 9.59 -7.95
C TRP A 103 -11.45 10.68 -8.62
N PHE A 104 -10.13 10.67 -8.45
CA PHE A 104 -9.22 11.63 -9.09
C PHE A 104 -9.26 11.57 -10.61
N ILE A 105 -9.30 10.38 -11.19
CA ILE A 105 -9.30 10.20 -12.66
C ILE A 105 -10.69 10.45 -13.25
N GLY A 106 -11.74 10.20 -12.47
CA GLY A 106 -13.14 10.29 -12.84
C GLY A 106 -13.83 11.61 -12.46
N GLU A 107 -13.07 12.62 -12.00
CA GLU A 107 -13.51 13.90 -11.39
C GLU A 107 -14.57 14.70 -12.19
N SER A 108 -14.97 14.23 -13.37
CA SER A 108 -15.97 14.83 -14.25
C SER A 108 -17.31 14.07 -14.38
N ALA A 109 -17.50 12.91 -13.73
CA ALA A 109 -18.51 11.95 -14.21
C ALA A 109 -19.56 11.41 -13.20
N SER A 110 -19.48 11.69 -11.89
CA SER A 110 -20.42 11.10 -10.91
C SER A 110 -20.54 11.89 -9.60
N ASP A 111 -21.77 12.20 -9.19
CA ASP A 111 -22.10 12.73 -7.83
C ASP A 111 -22.02 11.64 -6.74
N SER A 112 -21.85 10.38 -7.13
CA SER A 112 -21.72 9.24 -6.20
C SER A 112 -20.25 8.94 -5.89
N LEU A 113 -19.94 8.78 -4.60
CA LEU A 113 -18.65 8.34 -4.07
C LEU A 113 -18.54 6.82 -3.91
N ALA A 114 -19.59 6.07 -4.28
CA ALA A 114 -19.54 4.62 -4.24
C ALA A 114 -18.55 4.10 -5.29
N LEU A 115 -17.60 3.25 -4.89
CA LEU A 115 -16.57 2.71 -5.79
C LEU A 115 -17.16 2.13 -7.08
N ARG A 116 -18.29 1.43 -7.01
CA ARG A 116 -18.93 0.84 -8.19
C ARG A 116 -19.30 1.91 -9.21
N ASP A 117 -19.85 3.04 -8.76
CA ASP A 117 -20.29 4.12 -9.63
C ASP A 117 -19.08 4.89 -10.17
N LEU A 118 -18.05 5.09 -9.33
CA LEU A 118 -16.77 5.65 -9.74
C LEU A 118 -16.09 4.81 -10.81
N LEU A 119 -16.10 3.48 -10.72
CA LEU A 119 -15.51 2.61 -11.74
C LEU A 119 -16.36 2.54 -13.02
N ALA A 120 -17.68 2.61 -12.88
CA ALA A 120 -18.61 2.57 -14.02
C ALA A 120 -18.58 3.85 -14.86
N SER A 121 -18.18 4.97 -14.27
CA SER A 121 -18.08 6.26 -14.95
C SER A 121 -16.79 6.45 -15.76
N LEU A 122 -15.81 5.55 -15.59
CA LEU A 122 -14.52 5.62 -16.27
C LEU A 122 -14.56 4.98 -17.67
N SER A 123 -13.88 5.62 -18.61
CA SER A 123 -13.54 4.97 -19.88
C SER A 123 -12.59 3.78 -19.65
N PRO A 124 -12.55 2.79 -20.57
CA PRO A 124 -11.65 1.64 -20.44
C PRO A 124 -10.17 2.03 -20.24
N GLY A 125 -9.71 3.10 -20.91
CA GLY A 125 -8.35 3.61 -20.75
C GLY A 125 -8.08 4.15 -19.34
N GLN A 126 -9.02 4.92 -18.78
CA GLN A 126 -8.94 5.42 -17.41
C GLN A 126 -8.96 4.28 -16.38
N LEU A 127 -9.79 3.26 -16.59
CA LEU A 127 -9.87 2.09 -15.72
C LEU A 127 -8.53 1.34 -15.67
N ILE A 128 -7.87 1.16 -16.82
CA ILE A 128 -6.54 0.56 -16.89
C ILE A 128 -5.53 1.37 -16.07
N ILE A 129 -5.54 2.70 -16.21
CA ILE A 129 -4.64 3.59 -15.46
C ILE A 129 -4.91 3.48 -13.95
N VAL A 130 -6.17 3.55 -13.53
CA VAL A 130 -6.57 3.43 -12.12
C VAL A 130 -6.06 2.11 -11.52
N VAL A 131 -6.32 0.99 -12.18
CA VAL A 131 -5.89 -0.34 -11.71
C VAL A 131 -4.37 -0.43 -11.68
N PHE A 132 -3.69 0.04 -12.73
CA PHE A 132 -2.23 0.02 -12.80
C PHE A 132 -1.60 0.83 -11.67
N VAL A 133 -2.04 2.07 -11.47
CA VAL A 133 -1.54 2.95 -10.40
C VAL A 133 -1.80 2.32 -9.04
N THR A 134 -3.02 1.85 -8.76
CA THR A 134 -3.35 1.21 -7.47
C THR A 134 -2.49 -0.01 -7.17
N LEU A 135 -2.23 -0.87 -8.16
CA LEU A 135 -1.39 -2.06 -7.94
C LEU A 135 0.07 -1.68 -7.72
N MET A 136 0.61 -0.76 -8.54
CA MET A 136 1.99 -0.30 -8.39
C MET A 136 2.21 0.37 -7.03
N THR A 137 1.23 1.14 -6.56
CA THR A 137 1.35 1.88 -5.31
C THR A 137 1.15 0.98 -4.10
N GLY A 138 0.12 0.13 -4.10
CA GLY A 138 -0.17 -0.77 -2.97
C GLY A 138 0.87 -1.88 -2.77
N ILE A 139 1.51 -2.37 -3.84
CA ILE A 139 2.56 -3.39 -3.71
C ILE A 139 3.88 -2.77 -3.21
N SER A 140 4.10 -1.47 -3.40
CA SER A 140 5.38 -0.81 -3.10
C SER A 140 5.76 -0.80 -1.62
N PRO A 141 4.89 -0.45 -0.65
CA PRO A 141 5.22 -0.56 0.77
C PRO A 141 5.52 -2.01 1.19
N MET A 142 4.88 -3.00 0.57
CA MET A 142 5.16 -4.42 0.83
C MET A 142 6.55 -4.82 0.35
N LEU A 143 6.91 -4.42 -0.88
CA LEU A 143 8.25 -4.60 -1.44
C LEU A 143 9.28 -3.90 -0.57
N MET A 144 9.00 -2.68 -0.13
CA MET A 144 9.87 -1.91 0.75
C MET A 144 10.10 -2.63 2.08
N GLY A 145 9.03 -3.13 2.72
CA GLY A 145 9.12 -3.95 3.93
C GLY A 145 9.90 -5.25 3.72
N TYR A 146 9.76 -5.88 2.56
CA TYR A 146 10.44 -7.14 2.22
C TYR A 146 11.93 -6.96 1.89
N LEU A 147 12.29 -5.85 1.24
CA LEU A 147 13.65 -5.54 0.77
C LEU A 147 14.50 -4.82 1.82
N HIS A 148 13.91 -4.23 2.87
CA HIS A 148 14.64 -3.47 3.90
C HIS A 148 15.83 -4.19 4.53
N ASN A 149 15.75 -5.51 4.66
CA ASN A 149 16.84 -6.34 5.23
C ASN A 149 17.53 -7.22 4.19
N ARG A 150 17.35 -6.97 2.89
CA ARG A 150 17.99 -7.74 1.83
C ARG A 150 18.94 -6.85 1.05
N ASP A 151 20.11 -7.41 0.74
CA ASP A 151 21.06 -6.76 -0.14
C ASP A 151 20.48 -6.74 -1.56
N ILE A 152 19.98 -5.58 -2.00
CA ILE A 152 19.28 -5.43 -3.29
C ILE A 152 20.20 -5.79 -4.45
N ASP A 153 21.49 -5.50 -4.31
CA ASP A 153 22.49 -5.82 -5.33
C ASP A 153 22.60 -7.36 -5.52
N SER A 154 22.37 -8.17 -4.49
CA SER A 154 22.38 -9.65 -4.61
C SER A 154 21.16 -10.25 -5.30
N ILE A 155 20.07 -9.50 -5.45
CA ILE A 155 18.79 -9.97 -6.02
C ILE A 155 18.67 -9.63 -7.51
N LEU A 156 19.34 -8.57 -7.96
CA LEU A 156 19.28 -8.05 -9.33
C LEU A 156 20.43 -8.57 -10.23
N HIS A 157 21.14 -9.61 -9.79
CA HIS A 157 22.22 -10.29 -10.50
C HIS A 157 21.79 -11.62 -11.11
#